data_AF-A0A259CH66-F1
#
_entry.id   AF-A0A259CH66-F1
#
_cell.length_a   1.000
_cell.length_b   1.000
_cell.length_c   1.000
_cell.angle_alpha   90.00
_cell.angle_beta   90.00
_cell.angle_gamma   90.00
#
_symmetry.space_group_name_H-M   'P 1'
#
loop_
_entity.id
_entity.type
_entity.pdbx_description
1 polymer ?
#
loop_
_entity_poly.entity_id
_entity_poly.type
_entity_poly.pdbx_seq_one_letter_code
_entity_poly.pdbx_strand_id
1 'polypeptide(L)'
;EFTPDLLPGTQDRFSLMFQFASLLNGSDKIDEAGSIRALPVVDYNTLEMWQFKSYGEVESEDVPSLGKSINRHYALMQRENDPYKRQVDIWLARDLDWLPGRMRSLESNGRVLELVFKQREPIDKSKLVN
;
A
#
# COMPACT_ATOMS: atom_id res chain seq x y z
N GLU A 1 -14.40 8.97 -26.47
CA GLU A 1 -13.53 8.41 -25.42
C GLU A 1 -12.89 9.56 -24.68
N PHE A 2 -13.05 9.63 -23.36
CA PHE A 2 -12.37 10.61 -22.52
C PHE A 2 -11.40 9.83 -21.65
N THR A 3 -10.10 10.10 -21.81
CA THR A 3 -9.05 9.62 -20.92
C THR A 3 -8.60 10.81 -20.08
N PRO A 4 -8.79 10.80 -18.76
CA PRO A 4 -8.34 11.91 -17.92
C PRO A 4 -6.82 12.06 -17.98
N ASP A 5 -6.33 13.28 -17.83
CA ASP A 5 -4.88 13.53 -17.70
C ASP A 5 -4.33 12.79 -16.47
N LEU A 6 -3.32 11.95 -16.68
CA LEU A 6 -2.66 11.22 -15.59
C LEU A 6 -1.73 12.16 -14.83
N LEU A 7 -2.05 12.40 -13.56
CA LEU A 7 -1.19 13.20 -12.67
C LEU A 7 0.13 12.46 -12.40
N PRO A 8 1.24 13.16 -12.15
CA PRO A 8 2.48 12.52 -11.73
C PRO A 8 2.29 11.63 -10.49
N GLY A 9 2.85 10.42 -10.52
CA GLY A 9 2.69 9.44 -9.45
C GLY A 9 1.34 8.71 -9.44
N THR A 10 0.55 8.82 -10.52
CA THR A 10 -0.68 8.02 -10.67
C THR A 10 -0.34 6.55 -10.71
N GLN A 11 -1.02 5.77 -9.86
CA GLN A 11 -0.89 4.32 -9.79
C GLN A 11 -2.27 3.67 -9.94
N ASP A 12 -2.29 2.42 -10.39
CA ASP A 12 -3.48 1.58 -10.26
C ASP A 12 -3.61 1.04 -8.82
N ARG A 13 -4.73 0.38 -8.55
CA ARG A 13 -5.10 -0.15 -7.22
C ARG A 13 -4.13 -1.18 -6.65
N PHE A 14 -3.37 -1.87 -7.49
CA PHE A 14 -2.43 -2.92 -7.07
C PHE A 14 -0.99 -2.45 -7.06
N SER A 15 -0.62 -1.48 -7.90
CA SER A 15 0.72 -0.90 -7.90
C SER A 15 0.95 0.10 -6.77
N LEU A 16 -0.10 0.72 -6.20
CA LEU A 16 0.09 1.74 -5.15
C LEU A 16 0.81 1.24 -3.89
N MET A 17 0.72 -0.05 -3.55
CA MET A 17 1.48 -0.61 -2.42
C MET A 17 2.99 -0.54 -2.65
N PHE A 18 3.44 -0.70 -3.90
CA PHE A 18 4.85 -0.55 -4.27
C PHE A 18 5.27 0.92 -4.32
N GLN A 19 4.35 1.85 -4.60
CA GLN A 19 4.62 3.28 -4.46
C GLN A 19 4.89 3.64 -2.99
N PHE A 20 4.09 3.15 -2.04
CA PHE A 20 4.36 3.31 -0.61
C PHE A 20 5.69 2.67 -0.20
N ALA A 21 5.97 1.44 -0.66
CA ALA A 21 7.23 0.77 -0.39
C ALA A 21 8.44 1.56 -0.91
N SER A 22 8.33 2.14 -2.10
CA SER A 22 9.40 2.95 -2.71
C SER A 22 9.63 4.26 -1.96
N LEU A 23 8.55 4.93 -1.56
CA LEU A 23 8.62 6.15 -0.76
C LEU A 23 9.29 5.88 0.59
N LEU A 24 8.86 4.82 1.28
CA LEU A 24 9.40 4.43 2.58
C LEU A 24 10.88 4.02 2.51
N ASN A 25 11.27 3.31 1.47
CA ASN A 25 12.68 2.97 1.23
C ASN A 25 13.53 4.19 0.82
N GLY A 26 12.93 5.27 0.31
CA GLY A 26 13.64 6.51 0.01
C GLY A 26 13.99 7.35 1.24
N SER A 27 13.23 7.22 2.34
CA SER A 27 13.48 7.88 3.62
C SER A 27 12.62 7.25 4.72
N ASP A 28 13.26 6.78 5.79
CA ASP A 28 12.60 6.16 6.96
C ASP A 28 11.66 7.13 7.72
N LYS A 29 11.93 8.43 7.59
CA LYS A 29 11.13 9.54 8.15
C LYS A 29 9.90 9.91 7.33
N ILE A 30 9.67 9.26 6.19
CA ILE A 30 8.46 9.54 5.41
C ILE A 30 7.23 8.91 6.09
N ASP A 31 6.12 9.65 6.07
CA ASP A 31 4.84 9.19 6.59
C ASP A 31 4.91 8.65 8.03
N GLU A 32 5.47 9.44 8.95
CA GLU A 32 5.41 9.15 10.38
C GLU A 32 3.95 9.00 10.86
N ALA A 33 3.76 8.43 12.05
CA ALA A 33 2.43 8.18 12.60
C ALA A 33 1.54 9.44 12.59
N GLY A 34 0.33 9.29 12.06
CA GLY A 34 -0.63 10.39 11.90
C GLY A 34 -0.52 11.17 10.59
N SER A 35 0.54 10.96 9.80
CA SER A 35 0.69 11.58 8.48
C SER A 35 -0.43 11.14 7.53
N ILE A 36 -0.85 12.05 6.65
CA ILE A 36 -1.81 11.77 5.58
C ILE A 36 -1.09 11.93 4.24
N ARG A 37 -1.04 10.85 3.46
CA ARG A 37 -0.47 10.84 2.10
C ARG A 37 -1.59 10.81 1.08
N ALA A 38 -1.62 11.83 0.22
CA ALA A 38 -2.49 11.86 -0.95
C ALA A 38 -1.78 11.24 -2.17
N LEU A 39 -2.44 10.31 -2.86
CA LEU A 39 -1.95 9.71 -4.11
C LEU A 39 -3.06 9.70 -5.16
N PRO A 40 -2.79 10.07 -6.42
CA PRO A 40 -3.73 9.85 -7.51
C PRO A 40 -3.80 8.35 -7.81
N VAL A 41 -5.00 7.79 -7.74
CA VAL A 41 -5.27 6.38 -8.02
C VAL A 41 -6.26 6.28 -9.18
N VAL A 42 -5.89 5.54 -10.21
CA VAL A 42 -6.75 5.26 -11.35
C VAL A 42 -7.54 3.97 -11.12
N ASP A 43 -8.82 4.00 -11.47
CA ASP A 43 -9.71 2.85 -11.61
C ASP A 43 -10.16 2.71 -13.07
N TYR A 44 -10.95 1.69 -13.38
CA TYR A 44 -11.40 1.42 -14.75
C TYR A 44 -12.12 2.61 -15.44
N ASN A 45 -12.72 3.53 -14.67
CA ASN A 45 -13.41 4.71 -15.20
C ASN A 45 -13.21 6.01 -14.39
N THR A 46 -12.36 6.02 -13.35
CA THR A 46 -12.14 7.21 -12.52
C THR A 46 -10.66 7.42 -12.23
N LEU A 47 -10.30 8.66 -11.92
CA LEU A 47 -9.03 9.02 -11.30
C LEU A 47 -9.38 9.81 -10.03
N GLU A 48 -8.97 9.28 -8.88
CA GLU A 48 -9.32 9.83 -7.58
C GLU A 48 -8.07 10.13 -6.75
N MET A 49 -8.08 11.23 -6.00
CA MET A 49 -7.06 11.50 -4.99
C MET A 49 -7.40 10.73 -3.72
N TRP A 50 -6.77 9.59 -3.52
CA TRP A 50 -6.92 8.79 -2.32
C TRP A 50 -6.03 9.34 -1.20
N GLN A 51 -6.56 9.39 0.01
CA GLN A 51 -5.84 9.86 1.19
C GLN A 51 -5.60 8.68 2.14
N PHE A 52 -4.35 8.34 2.37
CA PHE A 52 -3.96 7.28 3.28
C PHE A 52 -3.40 7.86 4.56
N LYS A 53 -3.94 7.43 5.70
CA LYS A 53 -3.36 7.73 7.00
C LYS A 53 -2.29 6.68 7.34
N SER A 54 -1.10 7.14 7.72
CA SER A 54 -0.07 6.29 8.32
C SER A 54 -0.34 6.12 9.82
N TYR A 55 -0.22 4.89 10.30
CA TYR A 55 -0.25 4.56 11.73
C TYR A 55 1.14 4.40 12.33
N GLY A 56 2.19 4.62 11.52
CA GLY A 56 3.58 4.41 11.95
C GLY A 56 3.94 2.93 12.05
N GLU A 57 5.07 2.68 12.71
CA GLU A 57 5.60 1.33 12.91
C GLU A 57 5.01 0.69 14.15
N VAL A 58 4.56 -0.55 14.02
CA VAL A 58 4.02 -1.34 15.12
C VAL A 58 4.51 -2.78 14.97
N GLU A 59 4.93 -3.40 16.08
CA GLU A 59 5.13 -4.85 16.10
C GLU A 59 3.77 -5.54 16.09
N SER A 60 3.50 -6.33 15.05
CA SER A 60 2.22 -7.02 14.89
C SER A 60 2.37 -8.34 14.15
N GLU A 61 1.31 -9.15 14.17
CA GLU A 61 1.17 -10.38 13.36
C GLU A 61 0.27 -10.14 12.13
N ASP A 62 0.14 -8.88 11.70
CA ASP A 62 -0.76 -8.50 10.61
C ASP A 62 -0.35 -9.06 9.25
N VAL A 63 0.89 -9.51 9.09
CA VAL A 63 1.40 -10.24 7.93
C VAL A 63 1.54 -11.73 8.29
N PRO A 64 0.53 -12.58 8.01
CA PRO A 64 0.47 -13.94 8.55
C PRO A 64 1.66 -14.85 8.20
N SER A 65 2.33 -14.59 7.08
CA SER A 65 3.48 -15.38 6.63
C SER A 65 4.78 -15.06 7.36
N LEU A 66 4.86 -13.93 8.08
CA LEU A 66 6.06 -13.51 8.81
C LEU A 66 5.95 -13.78 10.32
N GLY A 67 4.74 -13.95 10.85
CA GLY A 67 4.51 -13.96 12.29
C GLY A 67 4.72 -12.56 12.88
N LYS A 68 5.29 -12.48 14.08
CA LYS A 68 5.58 -11.19 14.74
C LYS A 68 6.68 -10.46 13.97
N SER A 69 6.31 -9.30 13.42
CA SER A 69 7.19 -8.45 12.61
C SER A 69 6.88 -6.97 12.87
N ILE A 70 7.85 -6.10 12.63
CA ILE A 70 7.63 -4.65 12.65
C ILE A 70 7.02 -4.25 11.31
N ASN A 71 5.80 -3.75 11.34
CA ASN A 71 5.03 -3.37 10.16
C ASN A 71 4.72 -1.87 10.16
N ARG A 72 4.72 -1.25 8.99
CA ARG A 72 4.15 0.09 8.78
C ARG A 72 2.79 -0.03 8.11
N HIS A 73 1.75 0.47 8.77
CA HIS A 73 0.36 0.35 8.34
C HIS A 73 -0.17 1.67 7.76
N TYR A 74 -0.77 1.57 6.58
CA TYR A 74 -1.49 2.65 5.92
C TYR A 74 -2.95 2.24 5.71
N ALA A 75 -3.89 3.12 6.06
CA ALA A 75 -5.30 2.89 5.78
C ALA A 75 -5.92 4.04 4.98
N LEU A 76 -6.73 3.68 3.98
CA LEU A 76 -7.50 4.64 3.19
C LEU A 76 -8.53 5.35 4.09
N MET A 77 -8.47 6.67 4.09
CA MET A 77 -9.44 7.50 4.79
C MET A 77 -10.80 7.45 4.09
N GLN A 78 -11.85 7.22 4.88
CA GLN A 78 -13.23 7.32 4.41
C GLN A 78 -13.57 8.79 4.17
N ARG A 79 -14.11 9.12 2.99
CA ARG A 79 -14.70 10.45 2.77
C ARG A 79 -16.11 10.46 3.37
N GLU A 80 -16.48 11.51 4.10
CA GLU A 80 -17.78 11.60 4.81
C GLU A 80 -18.99 11.35 3.91
N ASN A 81 -18.90 11.80 2.65
CA ASN A 81 -19.97 11.70 1.66
C ASN A 81 -19.74 10.60 0.62
N ASP A 82 -18.85 9.62 0.86
CA ASP A 82 -18.66 8.51 -0.09
C ASP A 82 -19.82 7.51 0.02
N PRO A 83 -20.67 7.34 -1.02
CA PRO A 83 -21.71 6.31 -1.02
C PRO A 83 -21.11 4.90 -0.98
N TYR A 84 -19.82 4.77 -1.32
CA TYR A 84 -19.09 3.52 -1.37
C TYR A 84 -18.02 3.53 -0.28
N LYS A 85 -18.34 2.97 0.89
CA LYS A 85 -17.40 2.80 2.01
C LYS A 85 -16.38 1.70 1.71
N ARG A 86 -15.43 1.96 0.82
CA ARG A 86 -14.31 1.05 0.54
C ARG A 86 -13.24 1.19 1.61
N GLN A 87 -12.65 0.09 2.06
CA GLN A 87 -11.50 0.12 2.97
C GLN A 87 -10.30 -0.47 2.25
N VAL A 88 -9.16 0.20 2.34
CA VAL A 88 -7.91 -0.32 1.80
C VAL A 88 -6.85 -0.17 2.87
N ASP A 89 -6.27 -1.29 3.27
CA ASP A 89 -5.23 -1.38 4.25
C ASP A 89 -3.96 -1.97 3.61
N ILE A 90 -2.81 -1.40 3.93
CA ILE A 90 -1.50 -1.81 3.41
C ILE A 90 -0.54 -1.95 4.58
N TRP A 91 0.14 -3.09 4.65
CA TRP A 91 1.20 -3.35 5.61
C TRP A 91 2.51 -3.57 4.88
N LEU A 92 3.49 -2.73 5.17
CA LEU A 92 4.87 -2.86 4.73
C LEU A 92 5.69 -3.45 5.87
N ALA A 93 6.43 -4.51 5.61
CA ALA A 93 7.14 -5.24 6.67
C ALA A 93 8.63 -4.89 6.68
N ARG A 94 9.19 -4.57 7.85
CA ARG A 94 10.62 -4.29 8.01
C ARG A 94 11.48 -5.49 7.62
N ASP A 95 11.05 -6.70 7.95
CA ASP A 95 11.75 -7.95 7.62
C ASP A 95 11.81 -8.25 6.11
N LEU A 96 10.98 -7.53 5.33
CA LEU A 96 10.98 -7.56 3.88
C LEU A 96 11.60 -6.29 3.27
N ASP A 97 12.47 -5.59 3.99
CA ASP A 97 13.06 -4.33 3.53
C ASP A 97 11.97 -3.31 3.15
N TRP A 98 10.92 -3.22 3.97
CA TRP A 98 9.74 -2.38 3.75
C TRP A 98 8.94 -2.66 2.47
N LEU A 99 9.10 -3.85 1.89
CA LEU A 99 8.24 -4.31 0.80
C LEU A 99 6.83 -4.66 1.30
N PRO A 100 5.83 -4.72 0.39
CA PRO A 100 4.47 -5.11 0.74
C PRO A 100 4.41 -6.51 1.35
N GLY A 101 4.06 -6.57 2.64
CA GLY A 101 3.79 -7.82 3.35
C GLY A 101 2.32 -8.23 3.20
N ARG A 102 1.40 -7.26 3.21
CA ARG A 102 -0.03 -7.50 3.03
C ARG A 102 -0.76 -6.29 2.45
N MET A 103 -1.81 -6.55 1.69
CA MET A 103 -2.80 -5.56 1.27
C MET A 103 -4.19 -6.18 1.40
N ARG A 104 -5.14 -5.43 1.97
CA ARG A 104 -6.54 -5.85 2.12
C ARG A 104 -7.44 -4.77 1.57
N SER A 105 -8.29 -5.11 0.60
CA SER A 105 -9.36 -4.24 0.08
C SER A 105 -10.72 -4.82 0.45
N LEU A 106 -11.59 -4.01 1.06
CA LEU A 106 -13.01 -4.27 1.20
C LEU A 106 -13.76 -3.33 0.25
N GLU A 107 -14.38 -3.90 -0.76
CA GLU A 107 -15.19 -3.16 -1.74
C GLU A 107 -16.60 -2.89 -1.20
N SER A 108 -17.28 -1.92 -1.79
CA SER A 108 -18.63 -1.50 -1.36
C SER A 108 -19.70 -2.60 -1.46
N ASN A 109 -19.49 -3.60 -2.31
CA ASN A 109 -20.36 -4.78 -2.42
C ASN A 109 -20.06 -5.87 -1.39
N GLY A 110 -19.16 -5.62 -0.42
CA GLY A 110 -18.76 -6.57 0.61
C GLY A 110 -17.66 -7.54 0.18
N ARG A 111 -17.20 -7.50 -1.08
CA ARG A 111 -16.09 -8.35 -1.55
C ARG A 111 -14.80 -7.94 -0.84
N VAL A 112 -14.12 -8.92 -0.27
CA VAL A 112 -12.77 -8.75 0.28
C VAL A 112 -11.76 -9.34 -0.69
N LEU A 113 -10.72 -8.57 -0.98
CA LEU A 113 -9.53 -9.04 -1.67
C LEU A 113 -8.34 -8.89 -0.72
N GLU A 114 -7.51 -9.92 -0.65
CA GLU A 114 -6.33 -9.90 0.21
C GLU A 114 -5.12 -10.44 -0.54
N LEU A 115 -4.04 -9.66 -0.53
CA LEU A 115 -2.72 -10.06 -1.00
C LEU A 115 -1.85 -10.25 0.24
N VAL A 116 -1.27 -11.42 0.39
CA VAL A 116 -0.36 -11.75 1.49
C VAL A 116 0.93 -12.26 0.90
N PHE A 117 2.05 -11.65 1.28
CA PHE A 117 3.37 -12.13 0.93
C PHE A 117 3.51 -13.60 1.33
N LYS A 118 4.08 -14.44 0.47
CA LYS A 118 4.30 -15.87 0.78
C LYS A 118 5.77 -16.22 0.86
N GLN A 119 6.52 -15.80 -0.15
CA GLN A 119 7.94 -16.07 -0.26
C GLN A 119 8.58 -15.08 -1.21
N ARG A 120 9.86 -14.79 -0.99
CA ARG A 120 10.75 -14.21 -1.99
C ARG A 120 11.78 -15.27 -2.33
N GLU A 121 11.99 -15.53 -3.61
CA GLU A 121 13.16 -16.31 -4.00
C GLU A 121 14.42 -15.60 -3.50
N PRO A 122 15.42 -16.33 -3.00
CA PRO A 122 16.71 -15.74 -2.71
C PRO A 122 17.21 -15.04 -3.97
N ILE A 123 17.68 -13.79 -3.83
CA ILE A 123 18.35 -13.13 -4.95
C ILE A 123 19.58 -13.99 -5.28
N ASP A 124 19.60 -14.53 -6.49
CA ASP A 124 20.78 -15.20 -7.02
C ASP A 124 21.88 -14.15 -7.20
N LYS A 125 22.77 -14.06 -6.20
CA LYS A 125 23.86 -13.09 -6.18
C LYS A 125 24.79 -13.22 -7.38
N SER A 126 24.81 -14.35 -8.08
CA SER A 126 25.59 -14.52 -9.31
C SER A 126 25.03 -13.74 -10.50
N LYS A 127 23.76 -13.29 -10.44
CA LYS A 127 23.08 -12.51 -11.48
C LYS A 127 23.04 -11.00 -11.21
N LEU A 128 23.50 -10.56 -10.05
CA LEU A 128 23.68 -9.13 -9.78
C LEU A 128 24.92 -8.68 -10.55
N VAL A 129 24.70 -8.00 -11.68
CA VAL A 129 25.78 -7.31 -12.41
C VAL A 129 26.17 -6.10 -11.56
N ASN A 130 27.46 -6.03 -11.21
CA ASN A 130 28.07 -4.94 -10.43
C ASN A 130 27.69 -3.55 -10.95
#